data_AF-A0A7I7WU27-F1
#
_entry.id   AF-A0A7I7WU27-F1
#
_cell.length_a   1.000
_cell.length_b   1.000
_cell.length_c   1.000
_cell.angle_alpha   90.00
_cell.angle_beta   90.00
_cell.angle_gamma   90.00
#
_symmetry.space_group_name_H-M   'P 1'
#
loop_
_entity.id
_entity.type
_entity.pdbx_description
1 polymer ?
#
loop_
_entity_poly.entity_id
_entity_poly.type
_entity_poly.pdbx_seq_one_letter_code
_entity_poly.pdbx_strand_id
1 'polypeptide(L)'
;MRGAARVVIVDAAATGAAPGTVYRVPGAELEDLPPLQGLHTHSFRWDHAIAFARWALGDDCPTDITVFLIEVAGVELDADLTAAVEASMNQVIEIIERDYLAALRPAASADLQVEFTEDGYIRLDAALAASRFPSDAVVALVRDDALWLVPLRGPRSGGLLLKQRNPAGDRATLVREVLEDHIPTGVQRAFWDDDEAALRIPLGPGE
;
A
#
# COMPACT_ATOMS: atom_id res chain seq x y z
N MET A 1 -0.70 16.04 9.56
CA MET A 1 0.67 16.20 10.08
C MET A 1 0.75 16.09 11.60
N ARG A 2 -0.14 16.72 12.38
CA ARG A 2 -0.18 16.58 13.85
C ARG A 2 -0.15 15.10 14.29
N GLY A 3 0.73 14.77 15.24
CA GLY A 3 0.87 13.42 15.81
C GLY A 3 1.64 12.42 14.94
N ALA A 4 2.06 12.80 13.74
CA ALA A 4 2.89 11.94 12.90
C ALA A 4 4.37 12.03 13.33
N ALA A 5 5.03 10.89 13.51
CA ALA A 5 6.48 10.86 13.76
C ALA A 5 7.28 11.25 12.50
N ARG A 6 6.74 10.94 11.33
CA ARG A 6 7.35 11.19 10.02
C ARG A 6 6.28 11.55 8.99
N VAL A 7 6.62 12.42 8.05
CA VAL A 7 5.73 12.81 6.94
C VAL A 7 6.44 12.58 5.61
N VAL A 8 5.78 11.88 4.70
CA VAL A 8 6.20 11.75 3.30
C VAL A 8 5.16 12.43 2.43
N ILE A 9 5.60 13.35 1.59
CA ILE A 9 4.76 14.04 0.60
C ILE A 9 5.24 13.59 -0.78
N VAL A 10 4.29 13.30 -1.68
CA VAL A 10 4.58 13.00 -3.08
C VAL A 10 3.79 14.00 -3.92
N ASP A 11 4.46 14.70 -4.83
CA ASP A 11 3.83 15.71 -5.69
C ASP A 11 4.48 15.73 -7.08
N ALA A 12 3.80 16.36 -8.05
CA ALA A 12 4.34 16.63 -9.37
C ALA A 12 5.34 17.80 -9.34
N ALA A 13 6.36 17.75 -10.19
CA ALA A 13 7.26 18.85 -10.48
C ALA A 13 7.16 19.30 -11.94
N ALA A 14 7.34 20.60 -12.16
CA ALA A 14 7.42 21.22 -13.48
C ALA A 14 8.59 22.20 -13.48
N THR A 15 9.79 21.66 -13.30
CA THR A 15 11.06 22.41 -13.24
C THR A 15 11.66 22.65 -14.62
N GLY A 16 11.18 21.94 -15.65
CA GLY A 16 11.75 21.94 -16.99
C GLY A 16 12.84 20.88 -17.20
N ALA A 17 13.05 20.00 -16.21
CA ALA A 17 13.91 18.84 -16.36
C ALA A 17 13.28 17.78 -17.29
N ALA A 18 13.98 16.67 -17.49
CA ALA A 18 13.44 15.57 -18.28
C ALA A 18 12.24 14.92 -17.54
N PRO A 19 11.11 14.64 -18.21
CA PRO A 19 9.98 13.94 -17.59
C PRO A 19 10.39 12.61 -16.97
N GLY A 20 9.88 12.33 -15.76
CA GLY A 20 10.30 11.20 -14.93
C GLY A 20 11.51 11.48 -14.03
N THR A 21 12.12 12.66 -14.09
CA THR A 21 13.17 13.00 -13.11
C THR A 21 12.57 12.99 -11.69
N VAL A 22 13.16 12.18 -10.80
CA VAL A 22 12.73 12.08 -9.39
C VAL A 22 13.65 12.91 -8.50
N TYR A 23 13.06 13.79 -7.71
CA TYR A 23 13.74 14.52 -6.65
C TYR A 23 13.28 13.99 -5.29
N ARG A 24 14.23 13.83 -4.36
CA ARG A 24 13.95 13.55 -2.95
C ARG A 24 14.50 14.72 -2.14
N VAL A 25 13.61 15.57 -1.65
CA VAL A 25 13.95 16.80 -0.94
C VAL A 25 13.74 16.58 0.56
N PRO A 26 14.80 16.62 1.38
CA PRO A 26 14.67 16.61 2.84
C PRO A 26 14.01 17.90 3.32
N GLY A 27 13.12 17.81 4.31
CA GLY A 27 12.45 18.98 4.89
C GLY A 27 13.39 20.00 5.53
N ALA A 28 14.61 19.60 5.87
CA ALA A 28 15.67 20.48 6.39
C ALA A 28 16.27 21.40 5.33
N GLU A 29 16.25 21.00 4.05
CA GLU A 29 16.76 21.81 2.93
C GLU A 29 15.74 22.86 2.45
N LEU A 30 14.59 22.96 3.13
CA LEU A 30 13.53 23.93 2.85
C LEU A 30 13.78 25.22 3.65
N GLU A 31 14.78 25.99 3.20
CA GLU A 31 15.14 27.27 3.80
C GLU A 31 14.14 28.38 3.40
N ASP A 32 13.75 28.41 2.12
CA ASP A 32 12.85 29.42 1.55
C ASP A 32 11.44 28.84 1.31
N LEU A 33 10.63 28.78 2.37
CA LEU A 33 9.21 28.42 2.26
C LEU A 33 8.36 29.63 1.85
N PRO A 34 7.34 29.44 1.00
CA PRO A 34 6.50 30.53 0.53
C PRO A 34 5.72 31.21 1.67
N PRO A 35 5.41 32.51 1.55
CA PRO A 35 4.60 33.21 2.54
C PRO A 35 3.18 32.64 2.60
N LEU A 36 2.57 32.67 3.80
CA LEU A 36 1.20 32.19 4.01
C LEU A 36 0.11 33.13 3.47
N GLN A 37 0.49 34.31 3.00
CA GLN A 37 -0.43 35.33 2.48
C GLN A 37 -0.77 35.03 1.02
N GLY A 38 -2.04 35.11 0.64
CA GLY A 38 -2.48 34.86 -0.74
C GLY A 38 -2.63 33.37 -1.10
N LEU A 39 -2.69 32.47 -0.10
CA LEU A 39 -3.01 31.07 -0.30
C LEU A 39 -4.42 30.91 -0.90
N HIS A 40 -4.48 30.46 -2.15
CA HIS A 40 -5.71 29.99 -2.77
C HIS A 40 -5.65 28.47 -2.87
N THR A 41 -6.81 27.80 -2.75
CA THR A 41 -6.89 26.34 -2.83
C THR A 41 -6.36 25.77 -4.15
N HIS A 42 -6.35 26.57 -5.22
CA HIS A 42 -5.84 26.20 -6.55
C HIS A 42 -4.32 26.39 -6.73
N SER A 43 -3.62 27.04 -5.79
CA SER A 43 -2.17 27.26 -5.82
C SER A 43 -1.45 26.62 -4.63
N PHE A 44 -2.16 25.77 -3.89
CA PHE A 44 -1.64 25.12 -2.69
C PHE A 44 -0.75 23.92 -3.06
N ARG A 45 0.56 24.18 -3.12
CA ARG A 45 1.60 23.18 -3.41
C ARG A 45 2.13 22.51 -2.14
N TRP A 46 2.91 21.45 -2.30
CA TRP A 46 3.58 20.75 -1.20
C TRP A 46 4.38 21.67 -0.25
N ASP A 47 5.04 22.71 -0.75
CA ASP A 47 5.85 23.65 0.04
C ASP A 47 4.98 24.56 0.92
N HIS A 48 3.82 24.99 0.39
CA HIS A 48 2.80 25.70 1.16
C HIS A 48 2.21 24.82 2.26
N ALA A 49 2.04 23.51 2.02
CA ALA A 49 1.58 22.57 3.04
C ALA A 49 2.54 22.51 4.23
N ILE A 50 3.86 22.54 3.97
CA ILE A 50 4.89 22.53 5.01
C ILE A 50 4.94 23.88 5.73
N ALA A 51 4.91 25.00 5.01
CA ALA A 51 4.86 26.34 5.60
C ALA A 51 3.66 26.47 6.55
N PHE A 52 2.48 26.04 6.09
CA PHE A 52 1.26 26.09 6.87
C PHE A 52 1.32 25.17 8.09
N ALA A 53 1.86 23.96 7.96
CA ALA A 53 2.02 23.04 9.07
C ALA A 53 2.97 23.57 10.14
N ARG A 54 4.12 24.14 9.75
CA ARG A 54 5.08 24.76 10.69
C ARG A 54 4.42 25.89 11.48
N TRP A 55 3.66 26.76 10.82
CA TRP A 55 2.94 27.84 11.49
C TRP A 55 1.81 27.34 12.40
N ALA A 56 0.99 26.39 11.92
CA ALA A 56 -0.20 25.93 12.63
C ALA A 56 0.10 24.97 13.80
N LEU A 57 1.22 24.25 13.74
CA LEU A 57 1.60 23.25 14.73
C LEU A 57 2.75 23.70 15.64
N GLY A 58 3.54 24.70 15.24
CA GLY A 58 4.69 25.16 16.02
C GLY A 58 5.63 23.99 16.34
N ASP A 59 5.93 23.81 17.63
CA ASP A 59 6.79 22.72 18.12
C ASP A 59 6.20 21.32 17.91
N ASP A 60 4.88 21.19 17.70
CA ASP A 60 4.22 19.92 17.37
C ASP A 60 4.36 19.56 15.88
N CYS A 61 5.01 20.40 15.07
CA CYS A 61 5.25 20.10 13.66
C CYS A 61 6.31 18.99 13.52
N PRO A 62 6.05 17.93 12.75
CA PRO A 62 7.04 16.90 12.48
C PRO A 62 8.30 17.50 11.84
N THR A 63 9.47 17.05 12.30
CA THR A 63 10.78 17.48 11.78
C THR A 63 11.29 16.55 10.68
N ASP A 64 10.94 15.27 10.75
CA ASP A 64 11.24 14.26 9.72
C ASP A 64 10.20 14.33 8.59
N ILE A 65 10.43 15.27 7.67
CA ILE A 65 9.63 15.44 6.46
C ILE A 65 10.49 15.10 5.25
N THR A 66 10.00 14.23 4.36
CA THR A 66 10.58 13.99 3.03
C THR A 66 9.57 14.33 1.94
N VAL A 67 10.02 15.02 0.89
CA VAL A 67 9.19 15.31 -0.29
C VAL A 67 9.78 14.59 -1.49
N PHE A 68 8.96 13.78 -2.17
CA PHE A 68 9.28 13.22 -3.48
C PHE A 68 8.59 14.05 -4.55
N LEU A 69 9.35 14.55 -5.51
CA LEU A 69 8.82 15.25 -6.67
C LEU A 69 9.14 14.48 -7.94
N ILE A 70 8.17 14.33 -8.82
CA ILE A 70 8.35 13.66 -10.11
C ILE A 70 8.08 14.66 -11.21
N GLU A 71 9.08 14.91 -12.06
CA GLU A 71 8.96 15.83 -13.19
C GLU A 71 7.91 15.29 -14.18
N VAL A 72 6.83 16.04 -14.40
CA VAL A 72 5.77 15.64 -15.32
C VAL A 72 6.09 16.07 -16.75
N ALA A 73 5.53 15.35 -17.72
CA ALA A 73 5.60 15.77 -19.12
C ALA A 73 4.65 16.92 -19.45
N GLY A 74 3.55 17.05 -18.68
CA GLY A 74 2.48 18.01 -18.89
C GLY A 74 1.40 17.91 -17.81
N VAL A 75 0.49 18.87 -17.77
CA VAL A 75 -0.64 18.96 -16.81
C VAL A 75 -1.97 19.24 -17.52
N GLU A 76 -2.04 18.90 -18.80
CA GLU A 76 -3.23 19.05 -19.62
C GLU A 76 -4.38 18.21 -19.05
N LEU A 77 -5.60 18.73 -19.15
CA LEU A 77 -6.81 18.01 -18.76
C LEU A 77 -6.96 16.72 -19.57
N ASP A 78 -7.34 15.64 -18.89
CA ASP A 78 -7.54 14.30 -19.44
C ASP A 78 -6.31 13.66 -20.10
N ALA A 79 -5.10 14.15 -19.82
CA ALA A 79 -3.87 13.52 -20.27
C ALA A 79 -3.51 12.31 -19.40
N ASP A 80 -3.14 11.20 -20.05
CA ASP A 80 -2.56 10.03 -19.38
C ASP A 80 -1.12 10.29 -18.92
N LEU A 81 -0.64 9.50 -17.95
CA LEU A 81 0.76 9.49 -17.58
C LEU A 81 1.62 9.03 -18.77
N THR A 82 2.71 9.74 -19.03
CA THR A 82 3.73 9.23 -19.95
C THR A 82 4.46 8.04 -19.32
N ALA A 83 4.95 7.13 -20.16
CA ALA A 83 5.68 5.94 -19.70
C ALA A 83 6.87 6.27 -18.77
N ALA A 84 7.58 7.38 -19.02
CA ALA A 84 8.69 7.82 -18.17
C ALA A 84 8.23 8.25 -16.78
N VAL A 85 7.11 8.99 -16.69
CA VAL A 85 6.53 9.42 -15.42
C VAL A 85 5.97 8.22 -14.66
N GLU A 86 5.26 7.32 -15.34
CA GLU A 86 4.72 6.10 -14.73
C GLU A 86 5.83 5.20 -14.15
N ALA A 87 6.91 4.97 -14.89
CA ALA A 87 8.07 4.21 -14.40
C ALA A 87 8.68 4.86 -13.14
N SER A 88 8.76 6.17 -13.13
CA SER A 88 9.31 6.94 -12.00
C SER A 88 8.37 6.93 -10.78
N MET A 89 7.07 6.94 -11.00
CA MET A 89 6.06 6.73 -9.96
C MET A 89 6.20 5.35 -9.33
N ASN A 90 6.37 4.29 -10.13
CA ASN A 90 6.61 2.94 -9.63
C ASN A 90 7.89 2.87 -8.79
N GLN A 91 8.97 3.52 -9.24
CA GLN A 91 10.22 3.64 -8.46
C GLN A 91 9.98 4.35 -7.11
N VAL A 92 9.23 5.45 -7.08
CA VAL A 92 8.91 6.16 -5.83
C VAL A 92 8.05 5.31 -4.90
N ILE A 93 7.09 4.54 -5.43
CA ILE A 93 6.29 3.60 -4.65
C ILE A 93 7.19 2.56 -3.98
N GLU A 94 8.14 1.96 -4.70
CA GLU A 94 9.08 0.99 -4.14
C GLU A 94 9.94 1.59 -3.01
N ILE A 95 10.41 2.83 -3.19
CA ILE A 95 11.17 3.55 -2.16
C ILE A 95 10.30 3.79 -0.92
N ILE A 96 9.07 4.26 -1.10
CA ILE A 96 8.15 4.53 0.02
C ILE A 96 7.82 3.24 0.77
N GLU A 97 7.51 2.17 0.05
CA GLU A 97 7.23 0.87 0.63
C GLU A 97 8.40 0.37 1.46
N ARG A 98 9.61 0.36 0.88
CA ARG A 98 10.82 -0.15 1.55
C ARG A 98 11.25 0.70 2.75
N ASP A 99 11.32 2.03 2.58
CA ASP A 99 12.01 2.90 3.53
C ASP A 99 11.05 3.50 4.59
N TYR A 100 9.74 3.49 4.34
CA TYR A 100 8.75 4.20 5.17
C TYR A 100 7.59 3.33 5.64
N LEU A 101 7.11 2.38 4.84
CA LEU A 101 5.93 1.58 5.20
C LEU A 101 6.28 0.19 5.74
N ALA A 102 7.35 -0.44 5.26
CA ALA A 102 7.71 -1.81 5.64
C ALA A 102 7.81 -2.00 7.16
N ALA A 103 8.43 -1.05 7.87
CA ALA A 103 8.58 -1.09 9.32
C ALA A 103 7.27 -0.84 10.09
N LEU A 104 6.26 -0.24 9.45
CA LEU A 104 4.93 -0.02 10.04
C LEU A 104 4.01 -1.22 9.89
N ARG A 105 4.33 -2.14 8.96
CA ARG A 105 3.57 -3.37 8.80
C ARG A 105 3.84 -4.26 10.02
N PRO A 106 2.80 -4.91 10.58
CA PRO A 106 3.01 -5.91 11.62
C PRO A 106 4.02 -6.95 11.14
N ALA A 107 4.95 -7.35 12.01
CA ALA A 107 5.82 -8.47 11.71
C ALA A 107 4.94 -9.70 11.48
N ALA A 108 4.94 -10.20 10.24
CA ALA A 108 4.26 -11.44 9.92
C ALA A 108 4.93 -12.56 10.74
N SER A 109 4.12 -13.36 11.45
CA SER A 109 4.61 -14.55 12.15
C SER A 109 5.37 -15.45 11.16
N ALA A 110 6.49 -16.02 11.58
CA ALA A 110 7.17 -17.03 10.78
C ALA A 110 6.28 -18.27 10.55
N ASP A 111 5.38 -18.54 11.50
CA ASP A 111 4.33 -19.56 11.38
C ASP A 111 3.01 -18.88 11.00
N LEU A 112 2.81 -18.67 9.70
CA LEU A 112 1.53 -18.19 9.18
C LEU A 112 0.50 -19.32 9.22
N GLN A 113 -0.72 -18.98 9.63
CA GLN A 113 -1.84 -19.91 9.68
C GLN A 113 -3.10 -19.25 9.13
N VAL A 114 -3.97 -20.07 8.58
CA VAL A 114 -5.32 -19.70 8.17
C VAL A 114 -6.31 -20.72 8.69
N GLU A 115 -7.56 -20.34 8.90
CA GLU A 115 -8.64 -21.27 9.26
C GLU A 115 -9.59 -21.43 8.07
N PHE A 116 -9.79 -22.67 7.61
CA PHE A 116 -10.89 -23.00 6.72
C PHE A 116 -12.11 -23.43 7.54
N THR A 117 -13.26 -22.86 7.22
CA THR A 117 -14.53 -23.17 7.88
C THR A 117 -15.33 -24.19 7.09
N GLU A 118 -16.25 -24.90 7.75
CA GLU A 118 -17.15 -25.87 7.10
C GLU A 118 -18.04 -25.25 6.01
N ASP A 119 -18.39 -23.96 6.16
CA ASP A 119 -19.18 -23.19 5.18
C ASP A 119 -18.33 -22.60 4.04
N GLY A 120 -17.01 -22.91 4.01
CA GLY A 120 -16.13 -22.61 2.88
C GLY A 120 -15.48 -21.24 2.88
N TYR A 121 -15.40 -20.59 4.05
CA TYR A 121 -14.59 -19.39 4.23
C TYR A 121 -13.16 -19.76 4.58
N ILE A 122 -12.23 -18.93 4.12
CA ILE A 122 -10.89 -18.82 4.68
C ILE A 122 -10.85 -17.60 5.60
N ARG A 123 -10.23 -17.74 6.77
CA ARG A 123 -10.04 -16.68 7.77
C ARG A 123 -8.56 -16.41 7.99
N LEU A 124 -8.22 -15.13 8.01
CA LEU A 124 -6.89 -14.61 8.26
C LEU A 124 -6.96 -13.76 9.53
N ASP A 125 -5.96 -13.87 10.40
CA ASP A 125 -5.84 -12.95 11.51
C ASP A 125 -5.50 -11.53 11.02
N ALA A 126 -5.73 -10.53 11.88
CA ALA A 126 -5.49 -9.14 11.56
C ALA A 126 -4.03 -8.84 11.16
N ALA A 127 -3.03 -9.55 11.74
CA ALA A 127 -1.62 -9.29 11.48
C ALA A 127 -1.18 -9.81 10.10
N LEU A 128 -1.61 -11.01 9.71
CA LEU A 128 -1.40 -11.58 8.39
C LEU A 128 -2.12 -10.73 7.33
N ALA A 129 -3.38 -10.38 7.56
CA ALA A 129 -4.14 -9.54 6.64
C ALA A 129 -3.46 -8.18 6.41
N ALA A 130 -3.12 -7.45 7.49
CA ALA A 130 -2.52 -6.12 7.40
C ALA A 130 -1.10 -6.12 6.81
N SER A 131 -0.33 -7.20 7.01
CA SER A 131 1.05 -7.26 6.51
C SER A 131 1.13 -7.61 5.02
N ARG A 132 0.20 -8.43 4.51
CA ARG A 132 0.29 -9.03 3.16
C ARG A 132 -0.83 -8.62 2.19
N PHE A 133 -1.96 -8.11 2.68
CA PHE A 133 -3.15 -7.81 1.87
C PHE A 133 -3.67 -6.38 2.10
N PRO A 134 -2.89 -5.34 1.79
CA PRO A 134 -3.22 -3.95 2.15
C PRO A 134 -4.47 -3.38 1.45
N SER A 135 -4.89 -3.97 0.32
CA SER A 135 -6.08 -3.56 -0.42
C SER A 135 -7.35 -4.31 -0.01
N ASP A 136 -7.25 -5.26 0.93
CA ASP A 136 -8.30 -6.21 1.30
C ASP A 136 -8.93 -6.95 0.09
N ALA A 137 -8.26 -7.02 -1.05
CA ALA A 137 -8.74 -7.69 -2.26
C ALA A 137 -7.72 -8.69 -2.78
N VAL A 138 -8.18 -9.89 -3.15
CA VAL A 138 -7.32 -10.99 -3.57
C VAL A 138 -7.87 -11.73 -4.79
N VAL A 139 -6.97 -12.33 -5.55
CA VAL A 139 -7.30 -13.46 -6.41
C VAL A 139 -6.99 -14.73 -5.64
N ALA A 140 -7.91 -15.70 -5.71
CA ALA A 140 -7.72 -17.04 -5.16
C ALA A 140 -7.67 -18.05 -6.31
N LEU A 141 -6.67 -18.92 -6.34
CA LEU A 141 -6.52 -19.96 -7.34
C LEU A 141 -5.87 -21.21 -6.76
N VAL A 142 -6.21 -22.38 -7.30
CA VAL A 142 -5.54 -23.64 -6.96
C VAL A 142 -4.47 -23.94 -8.00
N ARG A 143 -3.23 -24.18 -7.55
CA ARG A 143 -2.07 -24.53 -8.38
C ARG A 143 -1.12 -25.40 -7.56
N ASP A 144 -0.70 -26.53 -8.13
CA ASP A 144 0.25 -27.48 -7.51
C ASP A 144 -0.17 -27.93 -6.09
N ASP A 145 -1.42 -28.40 -5.95
CA ASP A 145 -2.01 -28.87 -4.68
C ASP A 145 -1.97 -27.84 -3.54
N ALA A 146 -1.98 -26.56 -3.89
CA ALA A 146 -2.04 -25.45 -2.95
C ALA A 146 -3.06 -24.40 -3.40
N LEU A 147 -3.73 -23.80 -2.42
CA LEU A 147 -4.47 -22.56 -2.61
C LEU A 147 -3.49 -21.39 -2.54
N TRP A 148 -3.54 -20.54 -3.55
CA TRP A 148 -2.77 -19.31 -3.64
C TRP A 148 -3.71 -18.12 -3.48
N LEU A 149 -3.39 -17.21 -2.55
CA LEU A 149 -4.03 -15.91 -2.42
C LEU A 149 -3.06 -14.82 -2.86
N VAL A 150 -3.38 -14.16 -3.96
CA VAL A 150 -2.56 -13.11 -4.56
C VAL A 150 -3.18 -11.74 -4.27
N PRO A 151 -2.49 -10.81 -3.58
CA PRO A 151 -3.02 -9.48 -3.30
C PRO A 151 -3.21 -8.67 -4.58
N LEU A 152 -4.34 -7.98 -4.68
CA LEU A 152 -4.63 -7.07 -5.78
C LEU A 152 -4.15 -5.65 -5.46
N ARG A 153 -3.63 -4.93 -6.46
CA ARG A 153 -3.20 -3.52 -6.29
C ARG A 153 -4.36 -2.52 -6.26
N GLY A 154 -5.61 -2.98 -6.35
CA GLY A 154 -6.80 -2.14 -6.19
C GLY A 154 -8.12 -2.89 -6.43
N PRO A 155 -9.25 -2.34 -5.96
CA PRO A 155 -10.55 -3.01 -5.96
C PRO A 155 -11.20 -3.13 -7.34
N ARG A 156 -10.64 -2.49 -8.38
CA ARG A 156 -11.19 -2.46 -9.74
C ARG A 156 -10.79 -3.65 -10.63
N SER A 157 -9.99 -4.58 -10.10
CA SER A 157 -9.37 -5.65 -10.91
C SER A 157 -10.21 -6.93 -11.04
N GLY A 158 -11.39 -6.98 -10.39
CA GLY A 158 -12.10 -8.25 -10.18
C GLY A 158 -11.35 -9.13 -9.16
N GLY A 159 -12.06 -9.83 -8.28
CA GLY A 159 -11.45 -10.64 -7.22
C GLY A 159 -12.35 -10.84 -6.00
N LEU A 160 -11.83 -11.55 -5.02
CA LEU A 160 -12.48 -11.80 -3.74
C LEU A 160 -12.13 -10.69 -2.73
N LEU A 161 -13.13 -10.21 -1.99
CA LEU A 161 -12.94 -9.23 -0.94
C LEU A 161 -12.70 -9.93 0.41
N LEU A 162 -11.62 -9.55 1.09
CA LEU A 162 -11.29 -9.89 2.47
C LEU A 162 -12.07 -8.99 3.44
N LYS A 163 -13.30 -9.40 3.74
CA LYS A 163 -14.21 -8.64 4.62
C LYS A 163 -13.71 -8.68 6.06
N GLN A 164 -13.74 -7.52 6.73
CA GLN A 164 -13.47 -7.46 8.16
C GLN A 164 -14.56 -8.20 8.94
N ARG A 165 -14.14 -9.18 9.75
CA ARG A 165 -15.01 -10.06 10.53
C ARG A 165 -15.28 -9.53 11.93
N ASN A 166 -14.32 -8.83 12.53
CA ASN A 166 -14.41 -8.35 13.92
C ASN A 166 -13.64 -7.03 14.13
N PRO A 167 -13.80 -6.36 15.28
CA PRO A 167 -13.07 -5.12 15.60
C PRO A 167 -11.55 -5.27 15.71
N ALA A 168 -11.03 -6.49 15.91
CA ALA A 168 -9.59 -6.73 15.94
C ALA A 168 -8.93 -6.61 14.55
N GLY A 169 -9.74 -6.71 13.48
CA GLY A 169 -9.27 -6.56 12.10
C GLY A 169 -9.14 -7.88 11.35
N ASP A 170 -9.54 -9.01 11.93
CA ASP A 170 -9.50 -10.31 11.27
C ASP A 170 -10.33 -10.29 9.98
N ARG A 171 -9.85 -10.97 8.95
CA ARG A 171 -10.47 -10.97 7.62
C ARG A 171 -11.01 -12.34 7.23
N ALA A 172 -12.05 -12.35 6.41
CA ALA A 172 -12.59 -13.56 5.83
C ALA A 172 -13.04 -13.35 4.39
N THR A 173 -12.92 -14.39 3.57
CA THR A 173 -13.53 -14.45 2.24
C THR A 173 -13.97 -15.87 1.89
N LEU A 174 -14.95 -16.00 0.99
CA LEU A 174 -15.50 -17.29 0.57
C LEU A 174 -14.60 -17.87 -0.52
N VAL A 175 -14.08 -19.07 -0.30
CA VAL A 175 -13.20 -19.80 -1.24
C VAL A 175 -13.80 -21.14 -1.70
N ARG A 176 -15.03 -21.42 -1.29
CA ARG A 176 -15.76 -22.66 -1.58
C ARG A 176 -15.73 -23.06 -3.05
N GLU A 177 -16.04 -22.13 -3.96
CA GLU A 177 -16.04 -22.38 -5.41
C GLU A 177 -14.62 -22.59 -5.94
N VAL A 178 -13.64 -21.90 -5.38
CA VAL A 178 -12.22 -22.02 -5.77
C VAL A 178 -11.66 -23.40 -5.38
N LEU A 179 -12.18 -23.99 -4.31
CA LEU A 179 -11.81 -25.31 -3.81
C LEU A 179 -12.73 -26.43 -4.32
N GLU A 180 -13.65 -26.13 -5.23
CA GLU A 180 -14.60 -27.10 -5.78
C GLU A 180 -15.33 -27.92 -4.69
N ASP A 181 -15.77 -27.26 -3.61
CA ASP A 181 -16.39 -27.89 -2.42
C ASP A 181 -15.47 -28.82 -1.58
N HIS A 182 -14.22 -29.04 -1.97
CA HIS A 182 -13.23 -29.84 -1.21
C HIS A 182 -12.46 -28.94 -0.22
N ILE A 183 -13.10 -28.62 0.90
CA ILE A 183 -12.55 -27.67 1.88
C ILE A 183 -11.79 -28.42 2.99
N PRO A 184 -10.48 -28.20 3.18
CA PRO A 184 -9.71 -28.82 4.25
C PRO A 184 -9.96 -28.10 5.59
N THR A 185 -11.16 -28.29 6.15
CA THR A 185 -11.64 -27.61 7.36
C THR A 185 -10.64 -27.70 8.50
N GLY A 186 -10.47 -26.58 9.21
CA GLY A 186 -9.56 -26.44 10.33
C GLY A 186 -8.43 -25.47 10.05
N VAL A 187 -7.48 -25.42 10.99
CA VAL A 187 -6.32 -24.53 10.91
C VAL A 187 -5.24 -25.17 10.05
N GLN A 188 -4.82 -24.46 9.00
CA GLN A 188 -3.79 -24.88 8.06
C GLN A 188 -2.59 -23.95 8.13
N ARG A 189 -1.39 -24.50 7.94
CA ARG A 189 -0.18 -23.70 7.79
C ARG A 189 -0.19 -23.01 6.43
N ALA A 190 0.28 -21.78 6.40
CA ALA A 190 0.45 -20.98 5.20
C ALA A 190 1.90 -20.51 5.07
N PHE A 191 2.29 -20.14 3.87
CA PHE A 191 3.64 -19.67 3.54
C PHE A 191 3.53 -18.47 2.64
N TRP A 192 4.29 -17.42 2.93
CA TRP A 192 4.43 -16.33 1.99
C TRP A 192 5.50 -16.69 0.97
N ASP A 193 5.14 -16.60 -0.30
CA ASP A 193 6.05 -16.74 -1.43
C ASP A 193 6.46 -15.33 -1.88
N ASP A 194 7.73 -14.96 -1.65
CA ASP A 194 8.24 -13.64 -1.98
C ASP A 194 8.43 -13.43 -3.49
N ASP A 195 8.69 -14.50 -4.25
CA ASP A 195 8.90 -14.43 -5.70
C ASP A 195 7.58 -14.18 -6.43
N GLU A 196 6.51 -14.85 -5.99
CA GLU A 196 5.16 -14.70 -6.54
C GLU A 196 4.33 -13.62 -5.81
N ALA A 197 4.87 -13.03 -4.74
CA ALA A 197 4.20 -12.09 -3.84
C ALA A 197 2.81 -12.57 -3.39
N ALA A 198 2.72 -13.84 -2.96
CA ALA A 198 1.45 -14.52 -2.70
C ALA A 198 1.47 -15.37 -1.43
N LEU A 199 0.31 -15.57 -0.81
CA LEU A 199 0.15 -16.52 0.28
C LEU A 199 -0.22 -17.89 -0.27
N ARG A 200 0.60 -18.90 0.02
CA ARG A 200 0.42 -20.29 -0.39
C ARG A 200 -0.03 -21.14 0.79
N ILE A 201 -1.12 -21.87 0.62
CA ILE A 201 -1.69 -22.77 1.61
C ILE A 201 -1.75 -24.17 1.00
N PRO A 202 -0.85 -25.09 1.40
CA PRO A 202 -0.91 -26.48 0.93
C PRO A 202 -2.26 -27.10 1.30
N LEU A 203 -2.94 -27.73 0.34
CA LEU A 203 -4.24 -28.37 0.55
C LEU A 203 -4.09 -29.84 0.99
N GLY A 204 -2.86 -30.38 0.95
CA GLY A 204 -2.60 -31.81 1.13
C GLY A 204 -2.95 -32.61 -0.14
N PRO A 205 -2.56 -33.89 -0.23
CA PRO A 205 -3.08 -34.75 -1.28
C PRO A 205 -4.61 -34.81 -1.14
N GLY A 206 -5.32 -34.43 -2.20
CA GLY A 206 -6.77 -34.64 -2.27
C GLY A 206 -7.07 -36.12 -2.03
N GLU A 207 -8.01 -36.42 -1.13
CA GLU A 207 -8.54 -37.77 -0.97
C GLU A 207 -9.26 -38.24 -2.23
#